data_AF-A0A2S1LY22-F1
#
_entry.id   AF-A0A2S1LY22-F1
#
_cell.length_a   1.000
_cell.length_b   1.000
_cell.length_c   1.000
_cell.angle_alpha   90.00
_cell.angle_beta   90.00
_cell.angle_gamma   90.00
#
_symmetry.space_group_name_H-M   'P 1'
#
loop_
_entity.id
_entity.type
_entity.pdbx_description
1 polymer ?
#
loop_
_entity_poly.entity_id
_entity_poly.type
_entity_poly.pdbx_seq_one_letter_code
_entity_poly.pdbx_strand_id
1 'polypeptide(L)'
;MKTNLLLFKNLIIFTLFLVLLFNSNLIYSQRLIRIGQEEIKIKNYSKAIKTLSEAIQKYPKVQNGYYFLAIAYRENNQLTESEGALLDGIAIGGDIDYKLYFELGNIMFKRGEGYYNLAIKYYSNSIKNMPNYDKSLLNRANSYVEQGKVNFKEKDYKSAWDSYTMAIHDYSQFITLRYETDKKDDILYMIDLLRNKKADLEELDKSLKTRSNHIPIEQKGNEKTKDNKEKKDDEEHKDHQDENKNNEDQKDNKEHEDKKTMLKEGFEDNLKTDSLIELEKINWQEELNIDE
;
A
#
# COMPACT_ATOMS: atom_id res chain seq x y z
N MET A 1 41.00 29.06 -44.66
CA MET A 1 40.98 29.65 -43.30
C MET A 1 39.73 30.50 -43.03
N LYS A 2 39.39 31.49 -43.86
CA LYS A 2 38.20 32.35 -43.67
C LYS A 2 36.85 31.60 -43.68
N THR A 3 36.69 30.59 -44.53
CA THR A 3 35.47 29.77 -44.64
C THR A 3 35.21 28.92 -43.40
N ASN A 4 36.26 28.32 -42.81
CA ASN A 4 36.15 27.54 -41.57
C ASN A 4 35.80 28.43 -40.37
N LEU A 5 36.30 29.67 -40.32
CA LEU A 5 35.96 30.63 -39.28
C LEU A 5 34.49 31.09 -39.38
N LEU A 6 33.97 31.25 -40.60
CA LEU A 6 32.56 31.59 -40.83
C LEU A 6 31.62 30.44 -40.41
N LEU A 7 31.95 29.20 -40.77
CA LEU A 7 31.21 28.00 -40.36
C LEU A 7 31.20 27.84 -38.84
N PHE A 8 32.34 28.05 -38.17
CA PHE A 8 32.44 28.00 -36.71
C PHE A 8 31.61 29.09 -36.03
N LYS A 9 31.63 30.33 -36.55
CA LYS A 9 30.77 31.41 -36.05
C LYS A 9 29.28 31.11 -36.22
N ASN A 10 28.88 30.59 -37.38
CA ASN A 10 27.49 30.21 -37.63
C ASN A 10 27.04 29.06 -36.72
N LEU A 11 27.93 28.10 -36.43
CA LEU A 11 27.66 27.03 -35.47
C LEU A 11 27.45 27.59 -34.06
N ILE A 12 28.29 28.53 -33.60
CA ILE A 12 28.12 29.18 -32.28
C ILE A 12 26.81 29.97 -32.23
N ILE A 13 26.47 30.74 -33.26
CA ILE A 13 25.22 31.50 -33.31
C ILE A 13 24.02 30.55 -33.28
N PHE A 14 24.10 29.43 -34.02
CA PHE A 14 23.06 28.41 -34.03
C PHE A 14 22.91 27.73 -32.66
N THR A 15 24.01 27.37 -31.99
CA THR A 15 23.95 26.78 -30.65
C THR A 15 23.43 27.78 -29.62
N LEU A 16 23.83 29.06 -29.66
CA LEU A 16 23.29 30.11 -28.81
C LEU A 16 21.78 30.32 -29.05
N PHE A 17 21.35 30.29 -30.30
CA PHE A 17 19.94 30.38 -30.67
C PHE A 17 19.13 29.19 -30.14
N LEU A 18 19.66 27.96 -30.26
CA LEU A 18 19.03 26.78 -29.67
C LEU A 18 18.94 26.90 -28.15
N VAL A 19 20.00 27.32 -27.46
CA VAL A 19 19.99 27.54 -26.00
C VAL A 19 18.92 28.56 -25.61
N LEU A 20 18.78 29.67 -26.35
CA LEU A 20 17.73 30.66 -26.11
C LEU A 20 16.32 30.09 -26.29
N LEU A 21 16.09 29.29 -27.34
CA LEU A 21 14.80 28.64 -27.57
C LEU A 21 14.46 27.61 -26.48
N PHE A 22 15.44 26.78 -26.09
CA PHE A 22 15.26 25.80 -25.02
C PHE A 22 14.96 26.47 -23.67
N ASN A 23 15.69 27.53 -23.33
CA ASN A 23 15.44 28.31 -22.11
C ASN A 23 14.07 28.99 -22.13
N SER A 24 13.66 29.52 -23.28
CA SER A 24 12.34 30.15 -23.43
C SER A 24 11.19 29.16 -23.22
N ASN A 25 11.30 27.95 -23.78
CA ASN A 25 10.31 26.90 -23.61
C ASN A 25 10.24 26.38 -22.17
N LEU A 26 11.39 26.25 -21.49
CA LEU A 26 11.45 25.86 -20.08
C LEU A 26 10.75 26.90 -19.19
N ILE A 27 11.09 28.19 -19.33
CA ILE A 27 10.48 29.27 -18.54
C ILE A 27 8.98 29.35 -18.80
N TYR A 28 8.56 29.22 -20.07
CA TYR A 28 7.15 29.21 -20.43
C TYR A 28 6.40 28.01 -19.82
N SER A 29 6.99 26.81 -19.88
CA SER A 29 6.44 25.61 -19.24
C SER A 29 6.29 25.78 -17.72
N GLN A 30 7.32 26.29 -17.02
CA GLN A 30 7.26 26.57 -15.58
C GLN A 30 6.17 27.57 -15.24
N ARG A 31 5.98 28.62 -16.04
CA ARG A 31 4.88 29.57 -15.86
C ARG A 31 3.52 28.89 -16.00
N LEU A 32 3.33 28.02 -16.99
CA LEU A 32 2.10 27.27 -17.16
C LEU A 32 1.85 26.31 -15.98
N ILE A 33 2.89 25.68 -15.43
CA ILE A 33 2.78 24.85 -14.22
C ILE A 33 2.25 25.67 -13.04
N ARG A 34 2.79 26.88 -12.81
CA ARG A 34 2.29 27.79 -11.76
C ARG A 34 0.84 28.22 -11.99
N ILE A 35 0.43 28.44 -13.24
CA ILE A 35 -0.98 28.75 -13.55
C ILE A 35 -1.87 27.52 -13.27
N GLY A 36 -1.44 26.32 -13.68
CA GLY A 36 -2.17 25.08 -13.43
C GLY A 36 -2.34 24.78 -11.94
N GLN A 37 -1.31 25.06 -11.14
CA GLN A 37 -1.36 25.04 -9.68
C GLN A 37 -2.46 25.95 -9.11
N GLU A 38 -2.51 27.22 -9.50
CA GLU A 38 -3.56 28.14 -9.07
C GLU A 38 -4.94 27.67 -9.51
N GLU A 39 -5.06 27.08 -10.70
CA GLU A 39 -6.31 26.50 -11.19
C GLU A 39 -6.78 25.29 -10.34
N ILE A 40 -5.86 24.42 -9.90
CA ILE A 40 -6.15 23.34 -8.92
C ILE A 40 -6.63 23.94 -7.59
N LYS A 41 -5.97 24.99 -7.10
CA LYS A 41 -6.29 25.65 -5.82
C LYS A 41 -7.73 26.21 -5.80
N ILE A 42 -8.17 26.80 -6.91
CA ILE A 42 -9.56 27.27 -7.08
C ILE A 42 -10.52 26.16 -7.55
N LYS A 43 -10.09 24.90 -7.54
CA LYS A 43 -10.85 23.70 -7.93
C LYS A 43 -11.33 23.69 -9.38
N ASN A 44 -10.65 24.43 -10.27
CA ASN A 44 -10.93 24.43 -11.70
C ASN A 44 -10.11 23.36 -12.41
N TYR A 45 -10.35 22.10 -12.05
CA TYR A 45 -9.51 20.97 -12.45
C TYR A 45 -9.47 20.75 -13.97
N SER A 46 -10.60 20.94 -14.67
CA SER A 46 -10.63 20.79 -16.14
C SER A 46 -9.74 21.82 -16.85
N LYS A 47 -9.66 23.05 -16.33
CA LYS A 47 -8.77 24.07 -16.88
C LYS A 47 -7.31 23.76 -16.53
N ALA A 48 -7.04 23.36 -15.29
CA ALA A 48 -5.71 22.93 -14.85
C ALA A 48 -5.15 21.81 -15.73
N ILE A 49 -5.95 20.79 -16.03
CA ILE A 49 -5.55 19.68 -16.91
C ILE A 49 -5.10 20.21 -18.29
N LYS A 50 -5.85 21.13 -18.89
CA LYS A 50 -5.50 21.73 -20.19
C LYS A 50 -4.19 22.52 -20.10
N THR A 51 -4.07 23.39 -19.09
CA THR A 51 -2.89 24.24 -18.88
C THR A 51 -1.62 23.42 -18.62
N LEU A 52 -1.71 22.39 -17.79
CA LEU A 52 -0.58 21.51 -17.44
C LEU A 52 -0.19 20.60 -18.61
N SER A 53 -1.16 20.14 -19.40
CA SER A 53 -0.89 19.41 -20.64
C SER A 53 -0.12 20.28 -21.65
N GLU A 54 -0.47 21.57 -21.77
CA GLU A 54 0.29 22.52 -22.58
C GLU A 54 1.72 22.70 -22.02
N ALA A 55 1.87 22.79 -20.69
CA ALA A 55 3.18 22.94 -20.06
C ALA A 55 4.13 21.78 -20.43
N ILE A 56 3.62 20.54 -20.36
CA ILE A 56 4.35 19.32 -20.72
C ILE A 56 4.66 19.31 -22.23
N GLN A 57 3.72 19.69 -23.09
CA GLN A 57 3.95 19.76 -24.54
C GLN A 57 5.08 20.74 -24.88
N LYS A 58 5.16 21.88 -24.17
CA LYS A 58 6.19 22.91 -24.39
C LYS A 58 7.56 22.46 -23.91
N TYR A 59 7.60 21.78 -22.77
CA TYR A 59 8.84 21.26 -22.21
C TYR A 59 8.59 19.98 -21.40
N PRO A 60 8.78 18.78 -21.98
CA PRO A 60 8.35 17.52 -21.38
C PRO A 60 9.30 16.99 -20.29
N LYS A 61 10.37 17.71 -19.95
CA LYS A 61 11.38 17.26 -18.98
C LYS A 61 11.23 17.88 -17.58
N VAL A 62 10.10 18.54 -17.30
CA VAL A 62 9.82 19.11 -15.96
C VAL A 62 8.90 18.16 -15.21
N GLN A 63 9.45 17.42 -14.26
CA GLN A 63 8.74 16.42 -13.46
C GLN A 63 7.51 16.99 -12.73
N ASN A 64 7.61 18.22 -12.22
CA ASN A 64 6.50 18.93 -11.57
C ASN A 64 5.26 19.03 -12.46
N GLY A 65 5.42 19.19 -13.78
CA GLY A 65 4.29 19.29 -14.70
C GLY A 65 3.41 18.04 -14.68
N TYR A 66 4.04 16.86 -14.65
CA TYR A 66 3.37 15.57 -14.54
C TYR A 66 2.73 15.37 -13.18
N TYR A 67 3.42 15.74 -12.09
CA TYR A 67 2.89 15.65 -10.73
C TYR A 67 1.61 16.48 -10.55
N PHE A 68 1.61 17.75 -10.95
CA PHE A 68 0.39 18.58 -10.85
C PHE A 68 -0.70 18.13 -11.84
N LEU A 69 -0.32 17.63 -13.02
CA LEU A 69 -1.30 17.08 -13.97
C LEU A 69 -2.02 15.86 -13.36
N ALA A 70 -1.27 14.97 -12.70
CA ALA A 70 -1.82 13.84 -11.99
C ALA A 70 -2.77 14.28 -10.87
N ILE A 71 -2.40 15.27 -10.05
CA ILE A 71 -3.29 15.81 -9.02
C ILE A 71 -4.57 16.35 -9.65
N ALA A 72 -4.48 17.13 -10.73
CA ALA A 72 -5.65 17.66 -11.42
C ALA A 72 -6.57 16.54 -11.93
N TYR A 73 -6.01 15.47 -12.51
CA TYR A 73 -6.77 14.28 -12.90
C TYR A 73 -7.41 13.57 -11.70
N ARG A 74 -6.67 13.33 -10.61
CA ARG A 74 -7.17 12.68 -9.39
C ARG A 74 -8.35 13.43 -8.79
N GLU A 75 -8.22 14.75 -8.64
CA GLU A 75 -9.26 15.64 -8.14
C GLU A 75 -10.46 15.73 -9.08
N ASN A 76 -10.24 15.59 -10.39
CA ASN A 76 -11.30 15.45 -11.39
C ASN A 76 -11.86 14.02 -11.53
N ASN A 77 -11.53 13.12 -10.59
CA ASN A 77 -11.95 11.72 -10.55
C ASN A 77 -11.52 10.86 -11.76
N GLN A 78 -10.43 11.25 -12.43
CA GLN A 78 -9.79 10.56 -13.55
C GLN A 78 -8.57 9.76 -13.08
N LEU A 79 -8.81 8.68 -12.33
CA LEU A 79 -7.74 7.94 -11.65
C LEU A 79 -6.76 7.23 -12.60
N THR A 80 -7.23 6.76 -13.76
CA THR A 80 -6.38 6.06 -14.75
C THR A 80 -5.42 7.03 -15.43
N GLU A 81 -5.90 8.21 -15.81
CA GLU A 81 -5.10 9.27 -16.40
C GLU A 81 -4.12 9.86 -15.39
N SER A 82 -4.55 9.97 -14.13
CA SER A 82 -3.67 10.35 -13.01
C SER A 82 -2.51 9.36 -12.85
N GLU A 83 -2.78 8.05 -12.86
CA GLU A 83 -1.74 7.02 -12.79
C GLU A 83 -0.76 7.14 -13.97
N GLY A 84 -1.27 7.32 -15.20
CA GLY A 84 -0.44 7.51 -16.39
C GLY A 84 0.51 8.72 -16.27
N ALA A 85 -0.02 9.88 -15.86
CA ALA A 85 0.80 11.07 -15.66
C ALA A 85 1.90 10.87 -14.60
N LEU A 86 1.62 10.16 -13.50
CA LEU A 86 2.63 9.86 -12.48
C LEU A 86 3.73 8.94 -13.01
N LEU A 87 3.36 7.91 -13.78
CA LEU A 87 4.34 6.99 -14.39
C LEU A 87 5.23 7.71 -15.40
N ASP A 88 4.65 8.59 -16.22
CA ASP A 88 5.41 9.44 -17.14
C ASP A 88 6.38 10.36 -16.38
N GLY A 89 5.92 10.98 -15.28
CA GLY A 89 6.76 11.81 -14.43
C GLY A 89 7.92 11.06 -13.77
N ILE A 90 7.72 9.81 -13.36
CA ILE A 90 8.80 8.94 -12.84
C ILE A 90 9.79 8.59 -13.96
N ALA A 91 9.31 8.37 -15.18
CA ALA A 91 10.18 8.06 -16.32
C ALA A 91 11.09 9.25 -16.72
N ILE A 92 10.68 10.49 -16.43
CA ILE A 92 11.56 11.66 -16.56
C ILE A 92 12.71 11.59 -15.55
N GLY A 93 12.44 11.10 -14.33
CA GLY A 93 13.35 11.09 -13.20
C GLY A 93 13.58 12.48 -12.60
N GLY A 94 13.72 12.55 -11.29
CA GLY A 94 14.02 13.79 -10.60
C GLY A 94 13.87 13.70 -9.08
N ASP A 95 14.06 14.83 -8.42
CA ASP A 95 14.16 14.89 -6.97
C ASP A 95 12.82 14.69 -6.26
N ILE A 96 11.69 14.75 -6.98
CA ILE A 96 10.36 14.56 -6.41
C ILE A 96 9.77 13.18 -6.68
N ASP A 97 10.56 12.21 -7.16
CA ASP A 97 10.13 10.80 -7.36
C ASP A 97 9.34 10.26 -6.14
N TYR A 98 9.76 10.62 -4.93
CA TYR A 98 9.08 10.20 -3.70
C TYR A 98 7.62 10.69 -3.61
N LYS A 99 7.30 11.89 -4.11
CA LYS A 99 5.92 12.41 -4.18
C LYS A 99 5.10 11.65 -5.22
N LEU A 100 5.70 11.35 -6.38
CA LEU A 100 5.01 10.62 -7.45
C LEU A 100 4.67 9.19 -7.02
N TYR A 101 5.62 8.51 -6.36
CA TYR A 101 5.38 7.21 -5.76
C TYR A 101 4.36 7.26 -4.63
N PHE A 102 4.36 8.31 -3.80
CA PHE A 102 3.35 8.50 -2.77
C PHE A 102 1.95 8.61 -3.36
N GLU A 103 1.75 9.45 -4.38
CA GLU A 103 0.45 9.61 -5.04
C GLU A 103 -0.01 8.33 -5.78
N LEU A 104 0.91 7.56 -6.38
CA LEU A 104 0.57 6.23 -6.91
C LEU A 104 0.08 5.30 -5.81
N GLY A 105 0.72 5.32 -4.64
CA GLY A 105 0.26 4.60 -3.45
C GLY A 105 -1.16 5.01 -3.06
N ASN A 106 -1.47 6.31 -3.05
CA ASN A 106 -2.81 6.83 -2.74
C ASN A 106 -3.87 6.35 -3.74
N ILE A 107 -3.55 6.33 -5.04
CA ILE A 107 -4.44 5.82 -6.09
C ILE A 107 -4.71 4.33 -5.89
N MET A 108 -3.68 3.52 -5.63
CA MET A 108 -3.86 2.07 -5.42
C MET A 108 -4.62 1.77 -4.15
N PHE A 109 -4.37 2.50 -3.06
CA PHE A 109 -5.14 2.36 -1.83
C PHE A 109 -6.62 2.65 -2.07
N LYS A 110 -6.94 3.74 -2.79
CA LYS A 110 -8.33 4.12 -3.12
C LYS A 110 -9.05 3.07 -3.98
N ARG A 111 -8.33 2.27 -4.77
CA ARG A 111 -8.92 1.15 -5.53
C ARG A 111 -9.37 -0.01 -4.64
N GLY A 112 -8.83 -0.12 -3.42
CA GLY A 112 -9.30 -1.05 -2.39
C GLY A 112 -8.71 -2.45 -2.48
N GLU A 113 -9.52 -3.44 -2.08
CA GLU A 113 -9.14 -4.86 -2.02
C GLU A 113 -8.56 -5.34 -3.36
N GLY A 114 -7.45 -6.09 -3.29
CA GLY A 114 -6.64 -6.49 -4.46
C GLY A 114 -5.52 -5.51 -4.84
N TYR A 115 -5.58 -4.25 -4.38
CA TYR A 115 -4.56 -3.23 -4.69
C TYR A 115 -3.71 -2.78 -3.50
N TYR A 116 -4.02 -3.21 -2.27
CA TYR A 116 -3.26 -2.81 -1.07
C TYR A 116 -1.78 -3.21 -1.12
N ASN A 117 -1.44 -4.41 -1.59
CA ASN A 117 -0.04 -4.80 -1.82
C ASN A 117 0.70 -3.87 -2.81
N LEU A 118 -0.01 -3.40 -3.85
CA LEU A 118 0.58 -2.47 -4.81
C LEU A 118 0.75 -1.07 -4.19
N ALA A 119 -0.21 -0.63 -3.37
CA ALA A 119 -0.08 0.60 -2.58
C ALA A 119 1.14 0.53 -1.65
N ILE A 120 1.32 -0.56 -0.90
CA ILE A 120 2.48 -0.81 -0.04
C ILE A 120 3.79 -0.70 -0.82
N LYS A 121 3.84 -1.29 -2.02
CA LYS A 121 5.02 -1.21 -2.90
C LYS A 121 5.34 0.22 -3.29
N TYR A 122 4.34 1.00 -3.71
CA TYR A 122 4.55 2.39 -4.09
C TYR A 122 4.95 3.28 -2.91
N TYR A 123 4.33 3.16 -1.75
CA TYR A 123 4.78 3.88 -0.55
C TYR A 123 6.21 3.49 -0.13
N SER A 124 6.57 2.22 -0.29
CA SER A 124 7.94 1.76 -0.02
C SER A 124 8.96 2.38 -0.98
N ASN A 125 8.61 2.53 -2.26
CA ASN A 125 9.43 3.28 -3.22
C ASN A 125 9.52 4.76 -2.86
N SER A 126 8.45 5.37 -2.36
CA SER A 126 8.47 6.74 -1.86
C SER A 126 9.48 6.92 -0.72
N ILE A 127 9.39 6.07 0.31
CA ILE A 127 10.30 6.08 1.48
C ILE A 127 11.74 5.77 1.08
N LYS A 128 11.94 4.92 0.05
CA LYS A 128 13.28 4.63 -0.49
C LYS A 128 13.93 5.87 -1.12
N ASN A 129 13.15 6.70 -1.82
CA ASN A 129 13.63 7.92 -2.47
C ASN A 129 13.78 9.08 -1.47
N MET A 130 12.91 9.15 -0.47
CA MET A 130 12.98 10.13 0.62
C MET A 130 12.78 9.42 1.97
N PRO A 131 13.88 9.01 2.63
CA PRO A 131 13.81 8.44 3.96
C PRO A 131 13.08 9.39 4.92
N ASN A 132 12.25 8.85 5.81
CA ASN A 132 11.43 9.61 6.76
C ASN A 132 10.34 10.51 6.13
N TYR A 133 9.93 10.28 4.88
CA TYR A 133 8.71 10.89 4.35
C TYR A 133 7.48 10.31 5.08
N ASP A 134 7.06 11.03 6.12
CA ASP A 134 6.10 10.63 7.14
C ASP A 134 4.72 10.28 6.57
N LYS A 135 4.24 11.02 5.57
CA LYS A 135 2.96 10.72 4.89
C LYS A 135 2.95 9.32 4.27
N SER A 136 4.05 8.91 3.64
CA SER A 136 4.19 7.55 3.10
C SER A 136 4.25 6.49 4.19
N LEU A 137 4.87 6.77 5.34
CA LEU A 137 4.85 5.85 6.48
C LEU A 137 3.42 5.63 6.99
N LEU A 138 2.68 6.71 7.21
CA LEU A 138 1.31 6.64 7.70
C LEU A 138 0.39 5.89 6.72
N ASN A 139 0.45 6.23 5.42
CA ASN A 139 -0.42 5.57 4.45
C ASN A 139 0.01 4.13 4.12
N ARG A 140 1.30 3.80 4.25
CA ARG A 140 1.76 2.41 4.17
C ARG A 140 1.27 1.60 5.37
N ALA A 141 1.29 2.17 6.58
CA ALA A 141 0.71 1.55 7.76
C ALA A 141 -0.79 1.24 7.57
N ASN A 142 -1.57 2.22 7.08
CA ASN A 142 -2.98 2.03 6.72
C ASN A 142 -3.15 0.89 5.70
N SER A 143 -2.29 0.83 4.68
CA SER A 143 -2.33 -0.23 3.65
C SER A 143 -2.02 -1.60 4.23
N TYR A 144 -1.08 -1.70 5.18
CA TYR A 144 -0.79 -2.94 5.90
C TYR A 144 -1.97 -3.38 6.78
N VAL A 145 -2.68 -2.46 7.43
CA VAL A 145 -3.90 -2.79 8.19
C VAL A 145 -4.95 -3.40 7.26
N GLU A 146 -5.23 -2.76 6.14
CA GLU A 146 -6.23 -3.25 5.20
C GLU A 146 -5.81 -4.58 4.54
N GLN A 147 -4.54 -4.74 4.18
CA GLN A 147 -4.02 -6.02 3.69
C GLN A 147 -4.11 -7.12 4.75
N GLY A 148 -3.86 -6.79 6.03
CA GLY A 148 -4.00 -7.73 7.13
C GLY A 148 -5.44 -8.20 7.31
N LYS A 149 -6.42 -7.29 7.15
CA LYS A 149 -7.85 -7.64 7.15
C LYS A 149 -8.22 -8.56 6.00
N VAL A 150 -7.68 -8.33 4.79
CA VAL A 150 -7.86 -9.21 3.63
C VAL A 150 -7.30 -10.61 3.91
N ASN A 151 -6.03 -10.69 4.33
CA ASN A 151 -5.37 -11.96 4.66
C ASN A 151 -6.14 -12.73 5.74
N PHE A 152 -6.67 -12.03 6.75
CA PHE A 152 -7.50 -12.64 7.79
C PHE A 152 -8.79 -13.24 7.24
N LYS A 153 -9.51 -12.53 6.36
CA LYS A 153 -10.72 -13.05 5.69
C LYS A 153 -10.41 -14.30 4.85
N GLU A 154 -9.25 -14.31 4.21
CA GLU A 154 -8.73 -15.45 3.44
C GLU A 154 -8.20 -16.59 4.33
N LYS A 155 -8.17 -16.40 5.66
CA LYS A 155 -7.66 -17.34 6.68
C LYS A 155 -6.14 -17.58 6.58
N ASP A 156 -5.42 -16.69 5.92
CA ASP A 156 -3.96 -16.62 5.99
C ASP A 156 -3.55 -15.80 7.23
N TYR A 157 -3.68 -16.43 8.40
CA TYR A 157 -3.45 -15.77 9.69
C TYR A 157 -2.01 -15.28 9.85
N LYS A 158 -1.04 -16.02 9.28
CA LYS A 158 0.36 -15.63 9.33
C LYS A 158 0.59 -14.33 8.57
N SER A 159 0.15 -14.27 7.33
CA SER A 159 0.28 -13.05 6.53
C SER A 159 -0.52 -11.89 7.11
N ALA A 160 -1.65 -12.17 7.80
CA ALA A 160 -2.43 -11.15 8.50
C ALA A 160 -1.65 -10.50 9.64
N TRP A 161 -1.09 -11.28 10.57
CA TRP A 161 -0.30 -10.70 11.67
C TRP A 161 1.03 -10.11 11.21
N ASP A 162 1.65 -10.65 10.15
CA ASP A 162 2.88 -10.09 9.57
C ASP A 162 2.58 -8.67 9.04
N SER A 163 1.42 -8.49 8.39
CA SER A 163 0.94 -7.18 7.96
C SER A 163 0.68 -6.25 9.15
N TYR A 164 0.00 -6.71 10.19
CA TYR A 164 -0.22 -5.91 11.41
C TYR A 164 1.08 -5.52 12.11
N THR A 165 2.08 -6.41 12.11
CA THR A 165 3.42 -6.11 12.63
C THR A 165 4.07 -4.94 11.88
N MET A 166 3.98 -4.95 10.55
CA MET A 166 4.50 -3.86 9.71
C MET A 166 3.71 -2.56 9.89
N ALA A 167 2.39 -2.64 10.05
CA ALA A 167 1.56 -1.47 10.36
C ALA A 167 1.97 -0.81 11.69
N ILE A 168 2.11 -1.59 12.77
CA ILE A 168 2.56 -1.11 14.09
C ILE A 168 3.92 -0.42 13.98
N HIS A 169 4.85 -1.02 13.23
CA HIS A 169 6.18 -0.46 13.01
C HIS A 169 6.09 0.92 12.36
N ASP A 170 5.39 1.04 11.23
CA ASP A 170 5.29 2.30 10.49
C ASP A 170 4.52 3.38 11.26
N TYR A 171 3.45 3.04 11.96
CA TYR A 171 2.75 3.97 12.87
C TYR A 171 3.67 4.46 13.98
N SER A 172 4.48 3.58 14.59
CA SER A 172 5.41 3.96 15.65
C SER A 172 6.50 4.90 15.12
N GLN A 173 7.00 4.66 13.91
CA GLN A 173 7.92 5.57 13.23
C GLN A 173 7.27 6.92 12.93
N PHE A 174 6.04 6.93 12.43
CA PHE A 174 5.29 8.17 12.17
C PHE A 174 5.12 9.02 13.44
N ILE A 175 4.70 8.42 14.56
CA ILE A 175 4.56 9.13 15.84
C ILE A 175 5.91 9.68 16.34
N THR A 176 7.00 8.96 16.09
CA THR A 176 8.35 9.44 16.44
C THR A 176 8.72 10.70 15.62
N LEU A 177 8.34 10.76 14.34
CA LEU A 177 8.59 11.90 13.44
C LEU A 177 7.61 13.06 13.63
N ARG A 178 6.39 12.78 14.11
CA ARG A 178 5.25 13.71 14.22
C ARG A 178 4.57 13.62 15.58
N TYR A 179 5.35 13.77 16.64
CA TYR A 179 4.87 13.53 18.01
C TYR A 179 3.68 14.41 18.43
N GLU A 180 3.56 15.62 17.90
CA GLU A 180 2.51 16.60 18.21
C GLU A 180 1.35 16.61 17.18
N THR A 181 1.21 15.55 16.36
CA THR A 181 0.08 15.43 15.43
C THR A 181 -1.26 15.27 16.16
N ASP A 182 -2.29 15.89 15.61
CA ASP A 182 -3.70 15.69 15.99
C ASP A 182 -4.18 14.24 15.87
N LYS A 183 -3.54 13.44 15.00
CA LYS A 183 -3.85 12.01 14.81
C LYS A 183 -3.20 11.08 15.85
N LYS A 184 -2.44 11.62 16.80
CA LYS A 184 -1.61 10.81 17.72
C LYS A 184 -2.42 9.78 18.49
N ASP A 185 -3.49 10.21 19.13
CA ASP A 185 -4.29 9.35 20.01
C ASP A 185 -4.98 8.24 19.21
N ASP A 186 -5.50 8.56 18.02
CA ASP A 186 -6.09 7.57 17.11
C ASP A 186 -5.06 6.53 16.64
N ILE A 187 -3.83 6.97 16.34
CA ILE A 187 -2.75 6.07 15.92
C ILE A 187 -2.28 5.20 17.09
N LEU A 188 -2.18 5.74 18.30
CA LEU A 188 -1.83 4.96 19.49
C LEU A 188 -2.90 3.92 19.81
N TYR A 189 -4.17 4.30 19.69
CA TYR A 189 -5.30 3.37 19.80
C TYR A 189 -5.21 2.25 18.74
N MET A 190 -4.93 2.61 17.48
CA MET A 190 -4.74 1.65 16.39
C MET A 190 -3.58 0.69 16.67
N ILE A 191 -2.45 1.17 17.21
CA ILE A 191 -1.31 0.32 17.59
C ILE A 191 -1.72 -0.71 18.65
N ASP A 192 -2.44 -0.30 19.70
CA ASP A 192 -2.90 -1.20 20.75
C ASP A 192 -3.85 -2.28 20.21
N LEU A 193 -4.82 -1.84 19.41
CA LEU A 193 -5.76 -2.71 18.72
C LEU A 193 -5.03 -3.76 17.86
N LEU A 194 -4.05 -3.34 17.05
CA LEU A 194 -3.30 -4.24 16.19
C LEU A 194 -2.41 -5.22 16.98
N ARG A 195 -1.90 -4.83 18.14
CA ARG A 195 -1.14 -5.73 19.02
C ARG A 195 -2.01 -6.85 19.57
N ASN A 196 -3.22 -6.52 20.01
CA ASN A 196 -4.18 -7.52 20.50
C ASN A 196 -4.59 -8.47 19.37
N LYS A 197 -4.99 -7.94 18.21
CA LYS A 197 -5.33 -8.74 17.02
C LYS A 197 -4.18 -9.66 16.60
N LYS A 198 -2.94 -9.17 16.63
CA LYS A 198 -1.75 -9.98 16.34
C LYS A 198 -1.60 -11.14 17.34
N ALA A 199 -1.68 -10.87 18.64
CA ALA A 199 -1.52 -11.88 19.68
C ALA A 199 -2.55 -13.00 19.55
N ASP A 200 -3.80 -12.63 19.29
CA ASP A 200 -4.88 -13.60 19.09
C ASP A 200 -4.65 -14.50 17.87
N LEU A 201 -4.16 -13.92 16.77
CA LEU A 201 -3.86 -14.67 15.55
C LEU A 201 -2.67 -15.62 15.74
N GLU A 202 -1.66 -15.23 16.53
CA GLU A 202 -0.54 -16.11 16.88
C GLU A 202 -1.00 -17.30 17.74
N GLU A 203 -1.90 -17.08 18.70
CA GLU A 203 -2.50 -18.17 19.49
C GLU A 203 -3.31 -19.11 18.60
N LEU A 204 -4.14 -18.54 17.70
CA LEU A 204 -4.94 -19.31 16.76
C LEU A 204 -4.07 -20.18 15.84
N ASP A 205 -3.01 -19.65 15.26
CA ASP A 205 -2.11 -20.44 14.41
C ASP A 205 -1.39 -21.57 15.16
N LYS A 206 -0.93 -21.31 16.40
CA LYS A 206 -0.36 -22.37 17.25
C LYS A 206 -1.35 -23.50 17.48
N SER A 207 -2.58 -23.16 17.82
CA SER A 207 -3.63 -24.15 18.09
C SER A 207 -3.98 -25.00 16.86
N LEU A 208 -4.03 -24.39 15.67
CA LEU A 208 -4.30 -25.09 14.41
C LEU A 208 -3.18 -26.06 14.03
N LYS A 209 -1.92 -25.68 14.25
CA LYS A 209 -0.75 -26.54 14.00
C LYS A 209 -0.68 -27.73 14.97
N THR A 210 -1.00 -27.52 16.24
CA THR A 210 -1.06 -28.62 17.22
C THR A 210 -2.10 -29.65 16.79
N ARG A 211 -3.26 -29.20 16.30
CA ARG A 211 -4.31 -30.09 15.80
C ARG A 211 -3.90 -30.87 14.55
N SER A 212 -3.27 -30.23 13.55
CA SER A 212 -2.80 -30.96 12.36
C SER A 212 -1.80 -32.07 12.70
N ASN A 213 -1.03 -31.88 13.77
CA ASN A 213 -0.06 -32.86 14.26
C ASN A 213 -0.70 -33.98 15.11
N HIS A 214 -1.96 -33.82 15.55
CA HIS A 214 -2.68 -34.80 16.37
C HIS A 214 -3.71 -35.62 15.58
N ILE A 215 -3.93 -35.33 14.29
CA ILE A 215 -4.75 -36.20 13.42
C ILE A 215 -3.94 -37.46 13.10
N PRO A 216 -4.35 -38.66 13.58
CA PRO A 216 -3.71 -39.91 13.18
C PRO A 216 -3.93 -40.15 11.70
N ILE A 217 -2.86 -40.48 10.96
CA ILE A 217 -2.94 -40.93 9.57
C ILE A 217 -3.58 -42.33 9.57
N GLU A 218 -4.90 -42.42 9.65
CA GLU A 218 -5.64 -43.64 9.36
C GLU A 218 -6.71 -43.34 8.32
N GLN A 219 -6.35 -43.55 7.05
CA GLN A 219 -7.16 -44.16 5.99
C GLN A 219 -6.55 -43.87 4.61
N LYS A 220 -5.41 -44.52 4.31
CA LYS A 220 -5.05 -44.90 2.94
C LYS A 220 -4.32 -46.24 2.98
N GLY A 221 -5.09 -47.31 2.87
CA GLY A 221 -4.54 -48.66 2.73
C GLY A 221 -5.51 -49.75 3.18
N ASN A 222 -6.52 -50.03 2.37
CA ASN A 222 -7.11 -51.38 2.37
C ASN A 222 -7.66 -51.71 0.98
N GLU A 223 -6.73 -51.97 0.05
CA GLU A 223 -7.02 -52.84 -1.08
C GLU A 223 -6.98 -54.29 -0.59
N LYS A 224 -8.19 -54.88 -0.53
CA LYS A 224 -8.53 -56.28 -0.80
C LYS A 224 -7.40 -57.32 -0.70
N THR A 225 -7.53 -58.19 0.28
CA THR A 225 -7.43 -59.65 0.05
C THR A 225 -8.34 -60.38 1.03
N LYS A 226 -9.35 -61.04 0.47
CA LYS A 226 -10.12 -62.11 1.12
C LYS A 226 -9.22 -63.34 1.21
N ASP A 227 -9.17 -64.00 2.36
CA ASP A 227 -9.47 -65.43 2.41
C ASP A 227 -9.74 -65.95 3.85
N ASN A 228 -10.68 -66.89 3.88
CA ASN A 228 -11.32 -67.52 5.05
C ASN A 228 -10.39 -68.46 5.85
N LYS A 229 -10.55 -68.54 7.18
CA LYS A 229 -11.27 -69.65 7.88
C LYS A 229 -11.07 -69.67 9.42
N GLU A 230 -12.22 -69.83 10.08
CA GLU A 230 -12.55 -70.64 11.28
C GLU A 230 -12.01 -70.33 12.69
N LYS A 231 -12.97 -69.91 13.54
CA LYS A 231 -13.36 -70.38 14.89
C LYS A 231 -12.32 -70.40 16.04
N LYS A 232 -12.59 -69.63 17.09
CA LYS A 232 -13.15 -70.13 18.38
C LYS A 232 -13.44 -68.98 19.35
N ASP A 233 -14.39 -69.25 20.23
CA ASP A 233 -14.90 -68.42 21.33
C ASP A 233 -13.82 -68.04 22.36
N ASP A 234 -13.96 -66.87 23.01
CA ASP A 234 -13.92 -66.70 24.48
C ASP A 234 -13.94 -65.20 24.89
N GLU A 235 -14.91 -64.88 25.74
CA GLU A 235 -14.94 -63.95 26.89
C GLU A 235 -14.44 -62.49 26.82
N GLU A 236 -15.38 -61.61 27.23
CA GLU A 236 -15.24 -60.38 28.03
C GLU A 236 -13.89 -59.64 28.08
N HIS A 237 -13.82 -58.44 27.48
CA HIS A 237 -13.62 -57.16 28.19
C HIS A 237 -13.32 -56.02 27.21
N LYS A 238 -13.80 -54.81 27.58
CA LYS A 238 -13.47 -53.45 27.08
C LYS A 238 -14.40 -52.87 26.01
N ASP A 239 -15.59 -52.48 26.46
CA ASP A 239 -16.21 -51.23 25.97
C ASP A 239 -16.04 -50.18 27.07
N HIS A 240 -15.19 -49.19 26.82
CA HIS A 240 -15.16 -47.85 27.44
C HIS A 240 -13.87 -47.12 27.00
N GLN A 241 -13.65 -46.96 25.69
CA GLN A 241 -12.59 -46.04 25.20
C GLN A 241 -12.99 -45.18 23.98
N ASP A 242 -14.12 -45.44 23.31
CA ASP A 242 -14.53 -44.68 22.11
C ASP A 242 -15.50 -43.51 22.37
N GLU A 243 -16.13 -43.42 23.54
CA GLU A 243 -16.97 -42.25 23.89
C GLU A 243 -16.14 -41.04 24.36
N ASN A 244 -14.95 -41.27 24.93
CA ASN A 244 -14.11 -40.16 25.44
C ASN A 244 -13.38 -39.42 24.33
N LYS A 245 -12.89 -40.12 23.29
CA LYS A 245 -12.26 -39.49 22.12
C LYS A 245 -13.25 -38.63 21.33
N ASN A 246 -14.46 -39.14 21.10
CA ASN A 246 -15.50 -38.35 20.41
C ASN A 246 -15.94 -37.11 21.20
N ASN A 247 -15.96 -37.18 22.54
CA ASN A 247 -16.28 -36.03 23.38
C ASN A 247 -15.14 -35.00 23.45
N GLU A 248 -13.88 -35.44 23.48
CA GLU A 248 -12.71 -34.55 23.41
C GLU A 248 -12.64 -33.84 22.05
N ASP A 249 -12.77 -34.58 20.94
CA ASP A 249 -12.78 -34.01 19.58
C ASP A 249 -13.94 -33.03 19.35
N GLN A 250 -15.12 -33.28 19.94
CA GLN A 250 -16.27 -32.37 19.85
C GLN A 250 -16.11 -31.13 20.74
N LYS A 251 -15.51 -31.27 21.92
CA LYS A 251 -15.25 -30.15 22.84
C LYS A 251 -14.18 -29.22 22.29
N ASP A 252 -13.11 -29.77 21.74
CA ASP A 252 -12.02 -29.02 21.10
C ASP A 252 -12.50 -28.28 19.84
N ASN A 253 -13.40 -28.90 19.06
CA ASN A 253 -14.05 -28.25 17.92
C ASN A 253 -14.91 -27.06 18.34
N LYS A 254 -15.69 -27.21 19.42
CA LYS A 254 -16.60 -26.17 19.91
C LYS A 254 -15.83 -24.98 20.49
N GLU A 255 -14.81 -25.24 21.31
CA GLU A 255 -13.95 -24.18 21.85
C GLU A 255 -13.22 -23.40 20.73
N HIS A 256 -12.86 -24.07 19.64
CA HIS A 256 -12.29 -23.42 18.46
C HIS A 256 -13.27 -22.57 17.65
N GLU A 257 -14.49 -23.07 17.45
CA GLU A 257 -15.57 -22.29 16.82
C GLU A 257 -15.89 -21.05 17.67
N ASP A 258 -15.93 -21.21 19.00
CA ASP A 258 -16.17 -20.12 19.94
C ASP A 258 -15.03 -19.07 19.86
N LYS A 259 -13.75 -19.49 19.85
CA LYS A 259 -12.60 -18.58 19.66
C LYS A 259 -12.65 -17.86 18.30
N LYS A 260 -13.01 -18.54 17.22
CA LYS A 260 -13.17 -17.91 15.89
C LYS A 260 -14.31 -16.91 15.86
N THR A 261 -15.39 -17.18 16.59
CA THR A 261 -16.57 -16.31 16.67
C THR A 261 -16.25 -15.06 17.49
N MET A 262 -15.57 -15.21 18.63
CA MET A 262 -15.06 -14.09 19.43
C MET A 262 -14.09 -13.20 18.64
N LEU A 263 -13.21 -13.80 17.84
CA LEU A 263 -12.33 -13.03 16.94
C LEU A 263 -13.11 -12.28 15.88
N LYS A 264 -14.20 -12.84 15.36
CA LYS A 264 -15.04 -12.14 14.38
C LYS A 264 -15.69 -10.89 14.98
N GLU A 265 -16.18 -10.99 16.20
CA GLU A 265 -16.83 -9.89 16.95
C GLU A 265 -15.81 -8.82 17.39
N GLY A 266 -14.60 -9.23 17.83
CA GLY A 266 -13.51 -8.30 18.17
C GLY A 266 -12.85 -7.61 16.96
N PHE A 267 -13.23 -7.98 15.74
CA PHE A 267 -12.77 -7.37 14.49
C PHE A 267 -13.79 -6.45 13.81
N GLU A 268 -14.99 -6.26 14.40
CA GLU A 268 -15.92 -5.20 13.98
C GLU A 268 -15.41 -3.84 14.51
N ASP A 269 -14.48 -3.23 13.76
CA ASP A 269 -13.82 -1.98 14.14
C ASP A 269 -14.70 -0.74 13.83
N ASN A 270 -14.82 0.19 14.78
CA ASN A 270 -15.46 1.50 14.59
C ASN A 270 -14.54 2.57 13.99
N LEU A 271 -13.21 2.35 13.99
CA LEU A 271 -12.22 3.28 13.42
C LEU A 271 -11.80 2.78 12.02
N LYS A 272 -12.16 3.53 10.98
CA LYS A 272 -11.82 3.21 9.60
C LYS A 272 -10.44 3.77 9.26
N THR A 273 -9.56 2.99 8.63
CA THR A 273 -8.26 3.46 8.12
C THR A 273 -8.40 4.69 7.22
N ASP A 274 -9.54 4.81 6.53
CA ASP A 274 -9.89 5.96 5.70
C ASP A 274 -9.85 7.30 6.45
N SER A 275 -10.12 7.32 7.77
CA SER A 275 -10.03 8.54 8.57
C SER A 275 -8.60 8.95 8.89
N LEU A 276 -7.64 8.03 8.75
CA LEU A 276 -6.22 8.26 9.03
C LEU A 276 -5.40 8.57 7.78
N ILE A 277 -5.93 8.31 6.58
CA ILE A 277 -5.26 8.61 5.31
C ILE A 277 -4.87 10.09 5.27
N GLU A 278 -3.60 10.34 4.96
CA GLU A 278 -3.15 11.67 4.54
C GLU A 278 -3.19 11.74 3.01
N LEU A 279 -3.85 12.75 2.49
CA LEU A 279 -3.62 13.17 1.11
C LEU A 279 -2.54 14.24 1.13
N GLU A 280 -1.77 14.38 0.06
CA GLU A 280 -0.87 15.52 -0.04
C GLU A 280 -1.73 16.80 -0.09
N LYS A 281 -1.89 17.47 1.06
CA LYS A 281 -2.33 18.86 1.09
C LYS A 281 -1.22 19.64 0.43
N ILE A 282 -1.46 20.09 -0.80
CA ILE A 282 -0.50 20.93 -1.54
C ILE A 282 -0.17 22.12 -0.64
N ASN A 283 1.06 22.14 -0.13
CA ASN A 283 1.54 23.27 0.65
C ASN A 283 1.97 24.36 -0.33
N TRP A 284 1.01 25.20 -0.70
CA TRP A 284 1.19 26.29 -1.66
C TRP A 284 2.30 27.28 -1.27
N GLN A 285 2.78 27.28 -0.02
CA GLN A 285 3.87 28.16 0.43
C GLN A 285 5.25 27.52 0.34
N GLU A 286 5.39 26.21 0.59
CA GLU A 286 6.68 25.51 0.48
C GLU A 286 7.07 25.27 -0.97
N GLU A 287 6.09 25.06 -1.87
CA GLU A 287 6.35 24.80 -3.29
C GLU A 287 6.69 26.08 -4.11
N LEU A 288 6.64 27.26 -3.50
CA LEU A 288 7.16 28.52 -4.07
C LEU A 288 8.67 28.70 -3.84
N ASN A 289 9.25 28.01 -2.86
CA ASN A 289 10.63 28.20 -2.40
C ASN A 289 11.63 27.16 -2.94
N ILE A 290 11.21 26.26 -3.84
CA ILE A 290 12.11 25.26 -4.45
C ILE A 290 12.90 25.85 -5.64
N ASP A 291 12.65 27.11 -6.00
CA ASP A 291 13.30 27.85 -7.09
C ASP A 291 14.26 28.99 -6.62
N GLU A 292 14.61 29.07 -5.32
CA GLU A 292 15.74 29.92 -4.84
C GLU A 292 17.05 29.13 -4.70
#